data_AF-A0A947SK95-F1
#
_entry.id   AF-A0A947SK95-F1
#
_cell.length_a   1.000
_cell.length_b   1.000
_cell.length_c   1.000
_cell.angle_alpha   90.00
_cell.angle_beta   90.00
_cell.angle_gamma   90.00
#
_symmetry.space_group_name_H-M   'P 1'
#
loop_
_entity.id
_entity.type
_entity.pdbx_description
1 polymer ?
#
loop_
_entity_poly.entity_id
_entity_poly.type
_entity_poly.pdbx_seq_one_letter_code
_entity_poly.pdbx_strand_id
1 'polypeptide(L)'
;MVSSKVDISAGNPNHYIYMDLQKLLEIVNSKEDWNSRDFDVLDHIYRSRVAVELSVSNVNFKENLREMYEHLRRVAAILSRHSQHFSVRWRAMADLLATRLAGLESQDPVAIRKHKWVEEILGLLEYDRLIMEEIAQRLNINNIAQLEMILSMMRSNELVEAHKVSGTLFYMLGRNA
;
A
#
# COMPACT_ATOMS: atom_id res chain seq x y z
N MET A 1 -6.22 -30.31 -27.53
CA MET A 1 -6.93 -29.59 -26.45
C MET A 1 -7.50 -28.32 -27.06
N VAL A 2 -8.83 -28.16 -27.03
CA VAL A 2 -9.50 -26.97 -27.55
C VAL A 2 -9.22 -25.85 -26.56
N SER A 3 -8.31 -24.93 -26.92
CA SER A 3 -8.17 -23.66 -26.21
C SER A 3 -9.46 -22.88 -26.47
N SER A 4 -10.42 -23.00 -25.55
CA SER A 4 -11.62 -22.18 -25.58
C SER A 4 -11.18 -20.73 -25.44
N LYS A 5 -11.17 -19.98 -26.55
CA LYS A 5 -10.92 -18.54 -26.56
C LYS A 5 -11.91 -17.90 -25.60
N VAL A 6 -11.45 -17.50 -24.42
CA VAL A 6 -12.30 -16.86 -23.41
C VAL A 6 -12.62 -15.46 -23.92
N ASP A 7 -13.88 -15.24 -24.30
CA ASP A 7 -14.37 -13.91 -24.62
C ASP A 7 -14.78 -13.17 -23.35
N ILE A 8 -13.89 -12.31 -22.86
CA ILE A 8 -14.12 -11.52 -21.65
C ILE A 8 -15.30 -10.57 -21.82
N SER A 9 -15.58 -10.14 -23.05
CA SER A 9 -16.61 -9.16 -23.37
C SER A 9 -18.01 -9.74 -23.46
N ALA A 10 -18.11 -11.06 -23.65
CA ALA A 10 -19.36 -11.82 -23.68
C ALA A 10 -19.78 -12.36 -22.29
N GLY A 11 -18.85 -12.42 -21.34
CA GLY A 11 -19.12 -12.88 -19.97
C GLY A 11 -19.69 -11.79 -19.06
N ASN A 12 -20.27 -12.19 -17.92
CA ASN A 12 -20.64 -11.25 -16.85
C ASN A 12 -19.37 -10.71 -16.17
N PRO A 13 -19.07 -9.39 -16.21
CA PRO A 13 -17.87 -8.82 -15.61
C PRO A 13 -17.69 -9.18 -14.14
N ASN A 14 -18.80 -9.35 -13.40
CA ASN A 14 -18.77 -9.71 -11.98
C ASN A 14 -18.13 -11.07 -11.71
N HIS A 15 -18.16 -11.99 -12.68
CA HIS A 15 -17.50 -13.29 -12.55
C HIS A 15 -15.97 -13.16 -12.49
N TYR A 16 -15.42 -12.16 -13.20
CA TYR A 16 -13.99 -11.93 -13.29
C TYR A 16 -13.44 -11.08 -12.14
N ILE A 17 -14.28 -10.26 -11.48
CA ILE A 17 -13.88 -9.43 -10.33
C ILE A 17 -13.31 -10.29 -9.20
N TYR A 18 -13.93 -11.44 -8.92
CA TYR A 18 -13.54 -12.35 -7.84
C TYR A 18 -12.73 -13.56 -8.32
N MET A 19 -12.38 -13.63 -9.61
CA MET A 19 -11.57 -14.70 -10.16
C MET A 19 -10.14 -14.62 -9.61
N ASP A 20 -9.44 -15.74 -9.48
CA ASP A 20 -8.01 -15.73 -9.16
C ASP A 20 -7.20 -14.85 -10.15
N LEU A 21 -6.21 -14.09 -9.65
CA LEU A 21 -5.43 -13.16 -10.47
C LEU A 21 -4.59 -13.88 -11.53
N GLN A 22 -4.03 -15.07 -11.22
CA GLN A 22 -3.28 -15.85 -12.21
C GLN A 22 -4.19 -16.31 -13.34
N LYS A 23 -5.40 -16.79 -13.02
CA LYS A 23 -6.39 -17.15 -14.05
C LYS A 23 -6.77 -15.96 -14.93
N LEU A 24 -6.94 -14.77 -14.34
CA LEU A 24 -7.21 -13.56 -15.12
C LEU A 24 -6.01 -13.18 -16.02
N LEU A 25 -4.78 -13.36 -15.52
CA LEU A 25 -3.56 -13.13 -16.30
C LEU A 25 -3.42 -14.14 -17.46
N GLU A 26 -3.78 -15.40 -17.24
CA GLU A 26 -3.83 -16.43 -18.29
C GLU A 26 -4.80 -16.04 -19.40
N ILE A 27 -5.99 -15.53 -19.04
CA ILE A 27 -6.95 -15.01 -20.02
C ILE A 27 -6.34 -13.87 -20.83
N VAL A 28 -5.72 -12.89 -20.15
CA VAL A 28 -5.05 -11.75 -20.81
C VAL A 28 -3.95 -12.23 -21.77
N ASN A 29 -3.14 -13.22 -21.38
CA ASN A 29 -2.06 -13.75 -22.22
C ASN A 29 -2.57 -14.60 -23.38
N SER A 30 -3.70 -15.29 -23.22
CA SER A 30 -4.25 -16.19 -24.23
C SER A 30 -4.98 -15.47 -25.37
N LYS A 31 -5.36 -14.20 -25.17
CA LYS A 31 -6.13 -13.42 -26.13
C LYS A 31 -5.20 -12.65 -27.08
N GLU A 32 -5.27 -13.04 -28.35
CA GLU A 32 -4.48 -12.44 -29.44
C GLU A 32 -5.10 -11.13 -29.95
N ASP A 33 -6.42 -11.10 -30.13
CA ASP A 33 -7.13 -9.95 -30.69
C ASP A 33 -7.87 -9.16 -29.61
N TRP A 34 -7.45 -7.90 -29.41
CA TRP A 34 -8.03 -6.96 -28.45
C TRP A 34 -8.82 -5.87 -29.16
N ASN A 35 -10.08 -5.68 -28.77
CA ASN A 35 -10.90 -4.55 -29.22
C ASN A 35 -11.21 -3.58 -28.06
N SER A 36 -11.80 -2.42 -28.38
CA SER A 36 -12.11 -1.40 -27.37
C SER A 36 -13.02 -1.90 -26.25
N ARG A 37 -14.01 -2.75 -26.57
CA ARG A 37 -14.96 -3.28 -25.59
C ARG A 37 -14.26 -4.22 -24.60
N ASP A 38 -13.30 -5.01 -25.07
CA ASP A 38 -12.47 -5.84 -24.19
C ASP A 38 -11.71 -4.98 -23.17
N PHE A 39 -11.10 -3.88 -23.63
CA PHE A 39 -10.41 -2.96 -22.74
C PHE A 39 -11.34 -2.32 -21.71
N ASP A 40 -12.53 -1.90 -22.13
CA ASP A 40 -13.52 -1.29 -21.23
C ASP A 40 -13.97 -2.28 -20.14
N VAL A 41 -14.22 -3.54 -20.51
CA VAL A 41 -14.60 -4.60 -19.57
C VAL A 41 -13.45 -4.90 -18.61
N LEU A 42 -12.22 -5.05 -19.13
CA LEU A 42 -11.05 -5.35 -18.31
C LEU A 42 -10.74 -4.21 -17.33
N ASP A 43 -10.88 -2.97 -17.79
CA ASP A 43 -10.69 -1.79 -16.97
C ASP A 43 -11.78 -1.64 -15.90
N HIS A 44 -13.03 -2.01 -16.20
CA HIS A 44 -14.08 -2.11 -15.18
C HIS A 44 -13.75 -3.19 -14.14
N ILE A 45 -13.30 -4.38 -14.56
CA ILE A 45 -12.90 -5.47 -13.66
C ILE A 45 -11.80 -4.99 -12.71
N TYR A 46 -10.74 -4.36 -13.23
CA TYR A 46 -9.64 -3.87 -12.41
C TYR A 46 -10.05 -2.74 -11.47
N ARG A 47 -10.83 -1.76 -11.93
CA ARG A 47 -11.31 -0.67 -11.07
C ARG A 47 -12.16 -1.20 -9.91
N SER A 48 -13.10 -2.09 -10.20
CA SER A 48 -13.96 -2.70 -9.17
C SER A 48 -13.14 -3.52 -8.19
N ARG A 49 -12.18 -4.31 -8.67
CA ARG A 49 -11.34 -5.14 -7.81
C ARG A 49 -10.40 -4.31 -6.94
N VAL A 50 -9.75 -3.28 -7.47
CA VAL A 50 -8.94 -2.34 -6.68
C VAL A 50 -9.79 -1.69 -5.59
N ALA A 51 -11.02 -1.27 -5.91
CA ALA A 51 -11.92 -0.70 -4.91
C ALA A 51 -12.28 -1.70 -3.80
N VAL A 52 -12.54 -2.97 -4.16
CA VAL A 52 -12.78 -4.04 -3.18
C VAL A 52 -11.56 -4.25 -2.30
N GLU A 53 -10.38 -4.44 -2.88
CA GLU A 53 -9.15 -4.67 -2.13
C GLU A 53 -8.86 -3.51 -1.17
N LEU A 54 -9.04 -2.25 -1.59
CA LEU A 54 -8.84 -1.08 -0.74
C LEU A 54 -9.90 -0.92 0.36
N SER A 55 -11.08 -1.51 0.21
CA SER A 55 -12.19 -1.38 1.16
C SER A 55 -12.16 -2.41 2.31
N VAL A 56 -11.48 -3.55 2.12
CA VAL A 56 -11.51 -4.67 3.06
C VAL A 56 -10.21 -4.72 3.86
N SER A 57 -10.24 -4.25 5.11
CA SER A 57 -9.15 -4.49 6.07
C SER A 57 -9.25 -5.92 6.62
N ASN A 58 -8.57 -6.87 5.96
CA ASN A 58 -8.45 -8.27 6.42
C ASN A 58 -7.00 -8.64 6.78
N VAL A 59 -6.80 -9.83 7.37
CA VAL A 59 -5.49 -10.33 7.84
C VAL A 59 -4.44 -10.38 6.71
N ASN A 60 -4.87 -10.62 5.47
CA ASN A 60 -3.99 -10.72 4.30
C ASN A 60 -3.98 -9.44 3.46
N PHE A 61 -4.55 -8.34 3.95
CA PHE A 61 -4.75 -7.10 3.18
C PHE A 61 -3.47 -6.61 2.52
N LYS A 62 -2.35 -6.58 3.25
CA LYS A 62 -1.06 -6.17 2.71
C LYS A 62 -0.57 -7.08 1.58
N GLU A 63 -0.76 -8.39 1.70
CA GLU A 63 -0.35 -9.34 0.66
C GLU A 63 -1.27 -9.24 -0.55
N ASN A 64 -2.58 -9.14 -0.36
CA ASN A 64 -3.54 -8.95 -1.45
C ASN A 64 -3.26 -7.67 -2.24
N LEU A 65 -2.95 -6.56 -1.56
CA LEU A 65 -2.56 -5.30 -2.22
C LEU A 65 -1.27 -5.47 -3.03
N ARG A 66 -0.30 -6.24 -2.52
CA ARG A 66 0.96 -6.54 -3.21
C ARG A 66 0.75 -7.39 -4.45
N GLU A 67 -0.05 -8.45 -4.35
CA GLU A 67 -0.42 -9.30 -5.48
C GLU A 67 -1.15 -8.49 -6.56
N MET A 68 -2.11 -7.66 -6.16
CA MET A 68 -2.87 -6.80 -7.08
C MET A 68 -1.98 -5.74 -7.76
N TYR A 69 -1.05 -5.15 -7.01
CA TYR A 69 -0.04 -4.23 -7.54
C TYR A 69 0.81 -4.89 -8.63
N GLU A 70 1.41 -6.04 -8.33
CA GLU A 70 2.25 -6.77 -9.29
C GLU A 70 1.45 -7.22 -10.52
N HIS A 71 0.21 -7.67 -10.32
CA HIS A 71 -0.68 -8.06 -11.40
C HIS A 71 -0.96 -6.91 -12.36
N LEU A 72 -1.36 -5.73 -11.84
CA LEU A 72 -1.63 -4.56 -12.67
C LEU A 72 -0.40 -4.11 -13.46
N ARG A 73 0.80 -4.17 -12.87
CA ARG A 73 2.05 -3.85 -13.59
C ARG A 73 2.30 -4.80 -14.76
N ARG A 74 2.11 -6.10 -14.54
CA ARG A 74 2.27 -7.12 -15.60
C ARG A 74 1.27 -6.91 -16.72
N VAL A 75 -0.01 -6.72 -16.39
CA VAL A 75 -1.06 -6.53 -17.39
C VAL A 75 -0.84 -5.25 -18.19
N ALA A 76 -0.49 -4.15 -17.53
CA ALA A 76 -0.17 -2.89 -18.20
C ALA A 76 1.04 -3.04 -19.15
N ALA A 77 2.05 -3.83 -18.78
CA ALA A 77 3.18 -4.12 -19.64
C ALA A 77 2.78 -4.95 -20.87
N ILE A 78 2.03 -6.04 -20.68
CA ILE A 78 1.56 -6.94 -21.75
C ILE A 78 0.72 -6.18 -22.77
N LEU A 79 -0.24 -5.38 -22.29
CA LEU A 79 -1.23 -4.71 -23.14
C LEU A 79 -0.81 -3.31 -23.59
N SER A 80 0.36 -2.83 -23.17
CA SER A 80 0.90 -1.53 -23.60
C SER A 80 1.01 -1.39 -25.12
N ARG A 81 1.28 -2.49 -25.82
CA ARG A 81 1.39 -2.54 -27.28
C ARG A 81 0.03 -2.46 -27.99
N HIS A 82 -1.05 -2.78 -27.29
CA HIS A 82 -2.40 -2.80 -27.85
C HIS A 82 -3.19 -1.52 -27.51
N SER A 83 -2.97 -0.95 -26.32
CA SER A 83 -3.54 0.35 -25.97
C SER A 83 -2.69 1.10 -24.93
N GLN A 84 -2.08 2.21 -25.37
CA GLN A 84 -1.32 3.08 -24.49
C GLN A 84 -2.22 3.72 -23.42
N HIS A 85 -3.43 4.16 -23.80
CA HIS A 85 -4.36 4.85 -22.90
C HIS A 85 -4.73 4.00 -21.67
N PHE A 86 -5.19 2.75 -21.88
CA PHE A 86 -5.54 1.85 -20.78
C PHE A 86 -4.32 1.42 -19.97
N SER A 87 -3.18 1.18 -20.62
CA SER A 87 -1.95 0.81 -19.92
C SER A 87 -1.47 1.89 -18.93
N VAL A 88 -1.68 3.18 -19.23
CA VAL A 88 -1.35 4.29 -18.33
C VAL A 88 -2.28 4.31 -17.13
N ARG A 89 -3.58 4.06 -17.34
CA ARG A 89 -4.58 4.02 -16.27
C ARG A 89 -4.33 2.88 -15.29
N TRP A 90 -3.98 1.70 -15.78
CA TRP A 90 -3.63 0.55 -14.93
C TRP A 90 -2.33 0.75 -14.18
N ARG A 91 -1.34 1.41 -14.79
CA ARG A 91 -0.11 1.84 -14.09
C ARG A 91 -0.43 2.82 -12.97
N ALA A 92 -1.26 3.84 -13.22
CA ALA A 92 -1.67 4.78 -12.19
C ALA A 92 -2.39 4.09 -11.00
N MET A 93 -3.22 3.07 -11.26
CA MET A 93 -3.80 2.26 -10.20
C MET A 93 -2.74 1.46 -9.43
N ALA A 94 -1.76 0.87 -10.13
CA ALA A 94 -0.64 0.19 -9.48
C ALA A 94 0.17 1.15 -8.59
N ASP A 95 0.45 2.36 -9.05
CA ASP A 95 1.20 3.37 -8.28
C ASP A 95 0.44 3.80 -7.00
N LEU A 96 -0.90 3.87 -7.07
CA LEU A 96 -1.74 4.10 -5.91
C LEU A 96 -1.61 2.96 -4.89
N LEU A 97 -1.66 1.70 -5.36
CA LEU A 97 -1.47 0.53 -4.49
C LEU A 97 -0.06 0.51 -3.88
N ALA A 98 0.98 0.86 -4.65
CA ALA A 98 2.34 0.96 -4.15
C ALA A 98 2.49 2.02 -3.06
N THR A 99 1.86 3.18 -3.23
CA THR A 99 1.83 4.24 -2.23
C THR A 99 1.14 3.76 -0.94
N ARG A 100 0.02 3.04 -1.07
CA ARG A 100 -0.68 2.47 0.08
C ARG A 100 0.17 1.40 0.78
N LEU A 101 0.81 0.52 0.04
CA LEU A 101 1.72 -0.51 0.56
C LEU A 101 2.89 0.12 1.32
N ALA A 102 3.53 1.14 0.76
CA ALA A 102 4.61 1.86 1.43
C ALA A 102 4.14 2.49 2.76
N GLY A 103 2.92 3.03 2.78
CA GLY A 103 2.29 3.53 4.01
C GLY A 103 1.96 2.44 5.04
N LEU A 104 1.65 1.22 4.60
CA LEU A 104 1.43 0.07 5.50
C LEU A 104 2.74 -0.54 5.97
N GLU A 105 3.78 -0.53 5.14
CA GLU A 105 5.12 -0.99 5.49
C GLU A 105 5.81 -0.06 6.49
N SER A 106 5.55 1.24 6.41
CA SER A 106 5.90 2.20 7.47
C SER A 106 4.99 2.12 8.70
N GLN A 107 4.00 1.22 8.68
CA GLN A 107 3.09 0.90 9.78
C GLN A 107 3.27 -0.54 10.31
N ASP A 108 4.44 -1.15 10.12
CA ASP A 108 4.83 -2.41 10.77
C ASP A 108 5.58 -2.13 12.08
N PRO A 109 4.96 -2.32 13.26
CA PRO A 109 5.58 -2.00 14.55
C PRO A 109 6.87 -2.81 14.78
N VAL A 110 6.92 -4.05 14.28
CA VAL A 110 8.09 -4.93 14.45
C VAL A 110 9.27 -4.44 13.61
N ALA A 111 9.01 -3.97 12.39
CA ALA A 111 10.04 -3.38 11.55
C ALA A 111 10.53 -2.04 12.09
N ILE A 112 9.63 -1.24 12.67
CA ILE A 112 9.96 0.08 13.23
C ILE A 112 10.76 -0.03 14.51
N ARG A 113 10.46 -1.00 15.38
CA ARG A 113 11.29 -1.29 16.57
C ARG A 113 12.75 -1.60 16.24
N LYS A 114 13.03 -2.09 15.02
CA LYS A 114 14.42 -2.33 14.54
C LYS A 114 15.14 -1.06 14.08
N HIS A 115 14.45 0.08 14.00
CA HIS A 115 15.07 1.34 13.63
C HIS A 115 15.98 1.84 14.77
N LYS A 116 17.19 2.29 14.43
CA LYS A 116 18.33 2.58 15.34
C LYS A 116 18.02 3.36 16.63
N TRP A 117 16.96 4.16 16.65
CA TRP A 117 16.66 5.09 17.75
C TRP A 117 15.33 4.79 18.45
N VAL A 118 14.55 3.83 17.96
CA VAL A 118 13.16 3.65 18.42
C VAL A 118 13.12 3.14 19.85
N GLU A 119 13.89 2.10 20.18
CA GLU A 119 13.92 1.55 21.54
C GLU A 119 14.50 2.56 22.54
N GLU A 120 15.51 3.35 22.15
CA GLU A 120 16.05 4.43 22.99
C GLU A 120 15.04 5.56 23.22
N ILE A 121 14.26 5.94 22.20
CA ILE A 121 13.17 6.91 22.36
C ILE A 121 12.09 6.36 23.29
N LEU A 122 11.68 5.09 23.13
CA LEU A 122 10.69 4.46 24.01
C LEU A 122 11.19 4.44 25.45
N GLY A 123 12.46 4.07 25.68
CA GLY A 123 13.08 4.11 27.01
C GLY A 123 13.12 5.51 27.64
N LEU A 124 13.31 6.56 26.84
CA LEU A 124 13.23 7.94 27.33
C LEU A 124 11.80 8.35 27.73
N LEU A 125 10.80 7.87 27.00
CA LEU A 125 9.39 8.24 27.19
C LEU A 125 8.66 7.39 28.24
N GLU A 126 9.28 6.32 28.74
CA GLU A 126 8.71 5.44 29.76
C GLU A 126 8.39 6.18 31.07
N TYR A 127 9.21 7.17 31.42
CA TYR A 127 9.10 7.90 32.69
C TYR A 127 8.76 9.39 32.52
N ASP A 128 8.97 9.94 31.33
CA ASP A 128 8.82 11.37 31.05
C ASP A 128 7.96 11.60 29.79
N ARG A 129 7.20 12.72 29.79
CA ARG A 129 6.72 13.32 28.54
C ARG A 129 7.74 14.33 28.07
N LEU A 130 8.21 14.22 26.84
CA LEU A 130 9.31 15.03 26.32
C LEU A 130 8.90 15.78 25.05
N ILE A 131 9.44 16.97 24.85
CA ILE A 131 9.37 17.64 23.55
C ILE A 131 10.46 17.11 22.62
N MET A 132 10.32 17.36 21.32
CA MET A 132 11.23 16.83 20.31
C MET A 132 12.69 17.27 20.54
N GLU A 133 12.88 18.52 20.96
CA GLU A 133 14.20 19.11 21.25
C GLU A 133 14.89 18.42 22.44
N GLU A 134 14.14 18.01 23.46
CA GLU A 134 14.68 17.28 24.62
C GLU A 134 15.10 15.86 24.23
N ILE A 135 14.31 15.19 23.39
CA ILE A 135 14.65 13.86 22.85
C ILE A 135 15.93 13.97 22.01
N ALA A 136 16.00 14.98 21.12
CA ALA A 136 17.18 15.23 20.30
C ALA A 136 18.44 15.45 21.14
N GLN A 137 18.33 16.25 22.21
CA GLN A 137 19.44 16.53 23.11
C GLN A 137 19.88 15.28 23.90
N ARG A 138 18.95 14.52 24.47
CA ARG A 138 19.25 13.32 25.27
C ARG A 138 19.87 12.20 24.43
N LEU A 139 19.46 12.06 23.17
CA LEU A 139 20.00 11.06 22.23
C LEU A 139 21.14 11.56 21.35
N ASN A 140 21.56 12.83 21.51
CA ASN A 140 22.58 13.47 20.69
C ASN A 140 22.28 13.39 19.17
N ILE A 141 21.02 13.59 18.80
CA ILE A 141 20.54 13.57 17.41
C ILE A 141 20.57 14.99 16.85
N ASN A 142 21.52 15.26 15.96
CA ASN A 142 21.68 16.59 15.33
C ASN A 142 20.73 16.82 14.14
N ASN A 143 20.16 15.76 13.56
CA ASN A 143 19.25 15.86 12.42
C ASN A 143 17.79 15.84 12.89
N ILE A 144 17.23 17.03 13.14
CA ILE A 144 15.85 17.19 13.63
C ILE A 144 14.81 16.67 12.63
N ALA A 145 15.01 16.86 11.33
CA ALA A 145 14.09 16.36 10.31
C ALA A 145 14.02 14.81 10.32
N GLN A 146 15.16 14.16 10.56
CA GLN A 146 15.19 12.71 10.74
C GLN A 146 14.44 12.27 12.01
N LEU A 147 14.61 12.99 13.12
CA LEU A 147 13.88 12.71 14.36
C LEU A 147 12.36 12.89 14.18
N GLU A 148 11.94 13.96 13.53
CA GLU A 148 10.53 14.22 13.22
C GLU A 148 9.92 13.07 12.39
N MET A 149 10.65 12.60 11.37
CA MET A 149 10.23 11.45 10.58
C MET A 149 10.08 10.19 11.45
N ILE A 150 11.06 9.90 12.32
CA ILE A 150 11.02 8.75 13.23
C ILE A 150 9.81 8.84 14.18
N LEU A 151 9.61 9.99 14.83
CA LEU A 151 8.48 10.20 15.75
C LEU A 151 7.14 10.10 15.01
N SER A 152 7.04 10.60 13.78
CA SER A 152 5.85 10.45 12.95
C SER A 152 5.56 8.97 12.63
N MET A 153 6.59 8.18 12.30
CA MET A 153 6.44 6.72 12.12
C MET A 153 5.99 6.04 13.42
N MET A 154 6.64 6.32 14.55
CA MET A 154 6.29 5.74 15.85
C MET A 154 4.84 6.07 16.23
N ARG A 155 4.38 7.30 15.97
CA ARG A 155 2.98 7.72 16.18
C ARG A 155 2.00 6.96 15.31
N SER A 156 2.34 6.78 14.04
CA SER A 156 1.51 6.05 13.08
C SER A 156 1.34 4.57 13.46
N ASN A 157 2.15 4.07 14.39
CA ASN A 157 2.14 2.71 14.90
C ASN A 157 1.71 2.62 16.36
N GLU A 158 1.22 3.73 16.93
CA GLU A 158 0.78 3.81 18.32
C GLU A 158 1.87 3.42 19.34
N LEU A 159 3.15 3.50 18.94
CA LEU A 159 4.30 3.33 19.84
C LEU A 159 4.50 4.58 20.70
N VAL A 160 4.15 5.76 20.16
CA VAL A 160 4.15 7.02 20.90
C VAL A 160 2.89 7.82 20.58
N GLU A 161 2.43 8.62 21.52
CA GLU A 161 1.37 9.60 21.34
C GLU A 161 1.94 11.02 21.37
N ALA A 162 1.22 11.96 20.76
CA ALA A 162 1.60 13.37 20.81
C ALA A 162 0.44 14.24 21.30
N HIS A 163 0.68 15.01 22.35
CA HIS A 163 -0.30 15.85 23.03
C HIS A 163 0.13 17.31 22.98
N LYS A 164 -0.77 18.17 22.49
CA LYS A 164 -0.48 19.61 22.41
C LYS A 164 -0.99 20.32 23.66
N VAL A 165 -0.08 20.94 24.42
CA VAL A 165 -0.40 21.72 25.63
C VAL A 165 0.14 23.13 25.44
N SER A 166 -0.76 24.12 25.47
CA SER A 166 -0.42 25.55 25.35
C SER A 166 0.48 25.92 24.16
N GLY A 167 0.33 25.22 23.03
CA GLY A 167 1.12 25.46 21.81
C GLY A 167 2.29 24.50 21.62
N THR A 168 2.75 23.82 22.68
CA THR A 168 3.89 22.90 22.67
C THR A 168 3.44 21.46 22.49
N LEU A 169 4.15 20.69 21.66
CA LEU A 169 3.85 19.29 21.38
C LEU A 169 4.73 18.38 22.24
N PHE A 170 4.10 17.62 23.13
CA PHE A 170 4.77 16.63 23.98
C PHE A 170 4.55 15.23 23.42
N TYR A 171 5.60 14.41 23.44
CA TYR A 171 5.56 13.00 23.10
C TYR A 171 5.54 12.17 24.38
N MET A 172 4.81 11.05 24.37
CA MET A 172 4.74 10.07 25.46
C MET A 172 4.52 8.67 24.89
N LEU A 173 4.67 7.62 25.69
CA LEU A 173 4.39 6.26 25.24
C LEU A 173 2.94 6.10 24.74
N GLY A 174 2.81 5.39 23.62
CA GLY A 174 1.52 5.01 23.06
C GLY A 174 1.07 3.64 23.55
N ARG A 175 -0.14 3.23 23.14
CA ARG A 175 -0.78 2.01 23.63
C ARG A 175 -0.07 0.72 23.24
N ASN A 176 0.70 0.74 22.16
CA ASN A 176 1.42 -0.43 21.63
C ASN A 176 2.95 -0.35 21.89
N ALA A 177 3.37 0.59 22.75
CA ALA A 177 4.76 0.80 23.18
C ALA A 177 5.35 -0.38 23.94
#